data_AF-A0A1G9GHB2-F1
#
_entry.id   AF-A0A1G9GHB2-F1
#
_cell.length_a   1.000
_cell.length_b   1.000
_cell.length_c   1.000
_cell.angle_alpha   90.00
_cell.angle_beta   90.00
_cell.angle_gamma   90.00
#
_symmetry.space_group_name_H-M   'P 1'
#
loop_
_entity.id
_entity.type
_entity.pdbx_description
1 polymer ?
#
loop_
_entity_poly.entity_id
_entity_poly.type
_entity_poly.pdbx_seq_one_letter_code
_entity_poly.pdbx_strand_id
1 'polypeptide(L)'
;MTTTALGTRERALLLGLMTLGGSASNTELKDRIGYALDGPARRRVNGLGLVTSDRQGRTYHHTLTDDGWGWCVDELEGAAPARGGSLGRTLYQVLGLLKSYLDATDLSLAEFVMKSRTPSHDNDLAGTIREAYWRLAREPQDWVLLTRLRPHLGGAPREAVDETLRQMERLPDVHLVPEADQKTLTDADREAAVVVSGVSKHLLAIEAR
;
A
#
# COMPACT_ATOMS: atom_id res chain seq x y z
N MET A 1 13.84 -28.08 -22.89
CA MET A 1 15.00 -27.76 -22.02
C MET A 1 14.48 -27.78 -20.59
N THR A 2 15.05 -28.62 -19.73
CA THR A 2 14.59 -28.79 -18.35
C THR A 2 15.00 -27.58 -17.51
N THR A 3 14.06 -26.67 -17.24
CA THR A 3 14.26 -25.54 -16.32
C THR A 3 14.60 -26.10 -14.94
N THR A 4 15.88 -26.03 -14.55
CA THR A 4 16.28 -26.42 -13.19
C THR A 4 15.56 -25.51 -12.21
N ALA A 5 14.74 -26.09 -11.33
CA ALA A 5 13.96 -25.35 -10.35
C ALA A 5 14.84 -24.38 -9.55
N LEU A 6 14.35 -23.15 -9.35
CA LEU A 6 15.02 -22.14 -8.52
C LEU A 6 15.03 -22.60 -7.05
N GLY A 7 16.15 -22.37 -6.37
CA GLY A 7 16.26 -22.65 -4.94
C GLY A 7 15.52 -21.61 -4.11
N THR A 8 15.27 -21.91 -2.83
CA THR A 8 14.51 -21.02 -1.92
C THR A 8 15.06 -19.59 -1.86
N ARG A 9 16.39 -19.42 -1.87
CA ARG A 9 17.02 -18.10 -1.84
C ARG A 9 16.74 -17.30 -3.12
N GLU A 10 16.80 -17.94 -4.28
CA GLU A 10 16.55 -17.28 -5.57
C GLU A 10 15.07 -16.89 -5.69
N ARG A 11 14.16 -17.79 -5.26
CA ARG A 11 12.72 -17.49 -5.16
C ARG A 11 12.47 -16.28 -4.27
N ALA A 12 13.08 -16.25 -3.08
CA ALA A 12 12.96 -15.13 -2.15
C ALA A 12 13.52 -13.81 -2.71
N LEU A 13 14.61 -13.85 -3.48
CA LEU A 13 15.18 -12.66 -4.12
C LEU A 13 14.26 -12.10 -5.22
N LEU A 14 13.64 -12.95 -6.04
CA LEU A 14 12.69 -12.52 -7.08
C LEU A 14 11.41 -11.94 -6.46
N LEU A 15 10.82 -12.64 -5.48
CA LEU A 15 9.68 -12.12 -4.73
C LEU A 15 10.03 -10.83 -3.98
N GLY A 16 11.24 -10.75 -3.40
CA GLY A 16 11.75 -9.54 -2.76
C GLY A 16 11.82 -8.34 -3.71
N LEU A 17 12.39 -8.54 -4.91
CA LEU A 17 12.39 -7.53 -5.98
C LEU A 17 10.97 -7.11 -6.34
N MET A 18 10.06 -8.06 -6.53
CA MET A 18 8.65 -7.78 -6.81
C MET A 18 8.03 -6.92 -5.71
N THR A 19 8.21 -7.24 -4.42
CA THR A 19 7.68 -6.40 -3.31
C THR A 19 8.34 -5.01 -3.22
N LEU A 20 9.49 -4.82 -3.84
CA LEU A 20 10.19 -3.54 -4.00
C LEU A 20 9.81 -2.82 -5.31
N GLY A 21 8.75 -3.26 -5.99
CA GLY A 21 8.26 -2.64 -7.23
C GLY A 21 8.99 -3.10 -8.48
N GLY A 22 9.65 -4.25 -8.41
CA GLY A 22 10.37 -4.85 -9.52
C GLY A 22 11.72 -4.22 -9.81
N SER A 23 12.19 -3.25 -9.03
CA SER A 23 13.53 -2.69 -9.20
C SER A 23 14.16 -2.29 -7.87
N ALA A 24 15.38 -2.73 -7.61
CA ALA A 24 16.09 -2.42 -6.37
C ALA A 24 17.61 -2.65 -6.47
N SER A 25 18.37 -1.94 -5.63
CA SER A 25 19.78 -2.18 -5.39
C SER A 25 20.02 -3.38 -4.45
N ASN A 26 21.25 -3.90 -4.47
CA ASN A 26 21.68 -4.90 -3.50
C ASN A 26 21.65 -4.43 -2.04
N THR A 27 21.71 -3.12 -1.79
CA THR A 27 21.54 -2.56 -0.44
C THR A 27 20.09 -2.70 -0.01
N GLU A 28 19.14 -2.25 -0.83
CA GLU A 28 17.71 -2.34 -0.53
C GLU A 28 17.22 -3.78 -0.38
N LEU A 29 17.73 -4.72 -1.19
CA LEU A 29 17.41 -6.14 -1.04
C LEU A 29 17.92 -6.71 0.29
N LYS A 30 19.14 -6.35 0.71
CA LYS A 30 19.67 -6.76 2.01
C LYS A 30 18.84 -6.20 3.15
N ASP A 31 18.48 -4.93 3.09
CA ASP A 31 17.69 -4.28 4.14
C ASP A 31 16.27 -4.87 4.22
N ARG A 32 15.66 -5.20 3.08
CA ARG A 32 14.29 -5.72 3.02
C ARG A 32 14.16 -7.21 3.36
N ILE A 33 15.04 -8.05 2.82
CA ILE A 33 14.89 -9.52 2.89
C ILE A 33 16.13 -10.24 3.42
N GLY A 34 17.17 -9.51 3.83
CA GLY A 34 18.40 -10.09 4.41
C GLY A 34 19.39 -10.67 3.40
N TYR A 35 19.13 -10.57 2.09
CA TYR A 35 19.98 -11.15 1.05
C TYR A 35 20.24 -10.15 -0.09
N ALA A 36 21.42 -10.23 -0.71
CA ALA A 36 21.72 -9.56 -1.97
C ALA A 36 21.59 -10.53 -3.15
N LEU A 37 21.27 -9.99 -4.31
CA LEU A 37 21.32 -10.69 -5.59
C LEU A 37 22.73 -10.55 -6.18
N ASP A 38 23.64 -11.44 -5.78
CA ASP A 38 25.03 -11.41 -6.21
C ASP A 38 25.54 -12.77 -6.73
N GLY A 39 26.81 -12.75 -7.18
CA GLY A 39 27.56 -13.95 -7.50
C GLY A 39 26.85 -14.93 -8.45
N PRO A 40 26.81 -16.24 -8.11
CA PRO A 40 26.13 -17.26 -8.91
C PRO A 40 24.62 -17.04 -9.06
N ALA A 41 23.92 -16.59 -8.02
CA ALA A 41 22.47 -16.40 -8.05
C ALA A 41 22.08 -15.34 -9.09
N ARG A 42 22.75 -14.18 -9.06
CA ARG A 42 22.57 -13.12 -10.08
C ARG A 42 22.80 -13.63 -11.49
N ARG A 43 23.93 -14.31 -11.73
CA ARG A 43 24.26 -14.85 -13.06
C ARG A 43 23.20 -15.82 -13.57
N ARG A 44 22.64 -16.64 -12.68
CA ARG A 44 21.60 -17.61 -13.03
C ARG A 44 20.28 -16.92 -13.38
N VAL A 45 19.76 -16.03 -12.53
CA VAL A 45 18.48 -15.35 -12.82
C VAL A 45 18.58 -14.42 -14.04
N ASN A 46 19.75 -13.81 -14.27
CA ASN A 46 20.00 -13.05 -15.50
C ASN A 46 20.07 -13.98 -16.73
N GLY A 47 20.75 -15.12 -16.61
CA GLY A 47 20.84 -16.11 -17.69
C GLY A 47 19.48 -16.75 -18.04
N LEU A 48 18.55 -16.79 -17.09
CA LEU A 48 17.17 -17.20 -17.30
C LEU A 48 16.28 -16.06 -17.84
N GLY A 49 16.81 -14.86 -18.03
CA GLY A 49 16.05 -13.71 -18.53
C GLY A 49 15.06 -13.11 -17.52
N LEU A 50 15.09 -13.52 -16.24
CA LEU A 50 14.13 -13.06 -15.21
C LEU A 50 14.48 -11.68 -14.64
N VAL A 51 15.76 -11.30 -14.70
CA VAL A 51 16.28 -10.06 -14.11
C VAL A 51 17.34 -9.45 -15.04
N THR A 52 17.30 -8.14 -15.23
CA THR A 52 18.44 -7.36 -15.71
C THR A 52 19.22 -6.80 -14.54
N SER A 53 20.55 -6.76 -14.65
CA SER A 53 21.39 -6.23 -13.58
C SER A 53 22.44 -5.29 -14.13
N ASP A 54 22.39 -4.05 -13.69
CA ASP A 54 23.29 -3.00 -14.12
C ASP A 54 24.13 -2.52 -12.95
N ARG A 55 25.38 -2.17 -13.24
CA ARG A 55 26.27 -1.63 -12.22
C ARG A 55 26.04 -0.12 -12.12
N GLN A 56 25.57 0.34 -10.96
CA GLN A 56 25.41 1.76 -10.65
C GLN A 56 26.38 2.14 -9.53
N GLY A 57 27.49 2.77 -9.94
CA GLY A 57 28.60 3.05 -9.05
C GLY A 57 29.23 1.78 -8.46
N ARG A 58 29.15 1.64 -7.13
CA ARG A 58 29.75 0.51 -6.39
C ARG A 58 28.81 -0.67 -6.18
N THR A 59 27.51 -0.52 -6.46
CA THR A 59 26.50 -1.55 -6.22
C THR A 59 25.87 -2.01 -7.53
N TYR A 60 25.21 -3.17 -7.49
CA TYR A 60 24.34 -3.60 -8.58
C TYR A 60 22.91 -3.14 -8.29
N HIS A 61 22.25 -2.71 -9.35
CA HIS A 61 20.83 -2.45 -9.42
C HIS A 61 20.18 -3.53 -10.29
N HIS A 62 19.04 -4.04 -9.84
CA HIS A 62 18.38 -5.18 -10.44
C HIS A 62 16.96 -4.79 -10.81
N THR A 63 16.51 -5.20 -11.99
CA THR A 63 15.13 -4.97 -12.44
C THR A 63 14.53 -6.27 -12.94
N LEU A 64 13.33 -6.59 -12.49
CA LEU A 64 12.55 -7.70 -13.04
C LEU A 64 12.21 -7.39 -14.51
N THR A 65 12.40 -8.37 -15.36
CA THR A 65 11.87 -8.35 -16.73
C THR A 65 10.40 -8.76 -16.72
N ASP A 66 9.75 -8.70 -17.88
CA ASP A 66 8.39 -9.24 -18.05
C ASP A 66 8.33 -10.73 -17.68
N ASP A 67 9.33 -11.52 -18.10
CA ASP A 67 9.46 -12.93 -17.71
C ASP A 67 9.68 -13.10 -16.20
N GLY A 68 10.40 -12.17 -15.57
CA GLY A 68 10.58 -12.14 -14.12
C GLY A 68 9.27 -11.88 -13.36
N TRP A 69 8.45 -10.95 -13.87
CA TRP A 69 7.11 -10.71 -13.35
C TRP A 69 6.18 -11.90 -13.56
N GLY A 70 6.19 -12.50 -14.76
CA GLY A 70 5.46 -13.73 -15.06
C GLY A 70 5.84 -14.87 -14.12
N TRP A 71 7.13 -15.05 -13.87
CA TRP A 71 7.62 -16.03 -12.89
C TRP A 71 7.08 -15.75 -11.47
N CYS A 72 7.03 -14.49 -11.04
CA CYS A 72 6.45 -14.12 -9.74
C CYS A 72 4.96 -14.42 -9.65
N VAL A 73 4.21 -14.29 -10.75
CA VAL A 73 2.80 -14.69 -10.83
C VAL A 73 2.66 -16.20 -10.69
N ASP A 74 3.43 -16.98 -11.46
CA ASP A 74 3.42 -18.45 -11.39
C ASP A 74 3.78 -18.96 -9.99
N GLU A 75 4.69 -18.28 -9.30
CA GLU A 75 5.11 -18.61 -7.94
C GLU A 75 3.97 -18.46 -6.91
N LEU A 76 2.97 -17.59 -7.14
CA LEU A 76 1.81 -17.45 -6.25
C LEU A 76 0.91 -18.69 -6.25
N GLU A 77 0.87 -19.43 -7.36
CA GLU A 77 0.19 -20.73 -7.46
C GLU A 77 1.13 -21.92 -7.24
N GLY A 78 2.41 -21.65 -6.99
CA GLY A 78 3.44 -22.65 -6.84
C GLY A 78 3.27 -23.51 -5.60
N ALA A 79 4.06 -24.59 -5.55
CA ALA A 79 4.17 -25.40 -4.34
C ALA A 79 5.13 -24.77 -3.32
N ALA A 80 4.75 -24.82 -2.04
CA ALA A 80 5.62 -24.42 -0.95
C ALA A 80 6.96 -25.20 -0.97
N PRO A 81 8.08 -24.58 -0.57
CA PRO A 81 9.36 -25.27 -0.44
C PRO A 81 9.23 -26.51 0.47
N ALA A 82 9.90 -27.61 0.09
CA ALA A 82 9.76 -28.92 0.76
C ALA A 82 10.03 -28.93 2.27
N ARG A 83 10.79 -27.94 2.78
CA ARG A 83 11.11 -27.79 4.22
C ARG A 83 10.36 -26.64 4.90
N GLY A 84 9.28 -26.13 4.31
CA GLY A 84 8.49 -25.00 4.82
C GLY A 84 7.50 -25.33 5.96
N GLY A 85 7.35 -26.61 6.31
CA GLY A 85 6.42 -27.04 7.36
C GLY A 85 4.94 -26.83 7.03
N SER A 86 4.07 -26.90 8.04
CA SER A 86 2.64 -26.63 7.88
C SER A 86 2.37 -25.16 7.57
N LEU A 87 3.00 -24.23 8.28
CA LEU A 87 2.83 -22.80 8.06
C LEU A 87 3.17 -22.37 6.63
N GLY A 88 4.33 -22.80 6.10
CA GLY A 88 4.73 -22.49 4.74
C GLY A 88 3.75 -23.03 3.71
N ARG A 89 3.23 -24.25 3.89
CA ARG A 89 2.20 -24.82 3.01
C ARG A 89 0.91 -23.99 3.05
N THR A 90 0.42 -23.65 4.24
CA THR A 90 -0.78 -22.81 4.39
C THR A 90 -0.59 -21.44 3.76
N LEU A 91 0.58 -20.81 3.90
CA LEU A 91 0.88 -19.53 3.28
C LEU A 91 0.78 -19.60 1.75
N TYR A 92 1.34 -20.63 1.12
CA TYR A 92 1.22 -20.80 -0.34
C TYR A 92 -0.24 -21.01 -0.80
N GLN A 93 -1.10 -21.62 0.03
CA GLN A 93 -2.53 -21.67 -0.28
C GLN A 93 -3.19 -20.28 -0.22
N VAL A 94 -2.77 -19.42 0.72
CA VAL A 94 -3.23 -18.02 0.76
C VAL A 94 -2.76 -17.25 -0.47
N LEU A 95 -1.53 -17.50 -0.94
CA LEU A 95 -1.03 -16.89 -2.19
C LEU A 95 -1.88 -17.32 -3.41
N GLY A 96 -2.31 -18.57 -3.47
CA GLY A 96 -3.23 -19.05 -4.50
C GLY A 96 -4.60 -18.35 -4.46
N LEU A 97 -5.13 -18.08 -3.26
CA LEU A 97 -6.36 -17.28 -3.10
C LEU A 97 -6.16 -15.83 -3.59
N LEU A 98 -5.02 -15.21 -3.27
CA LEU A 98 -4.68 -13.87 -3.75
C LEU A 98 -4.61 -13.84 -5.28
N LYS A 99 -3.90 -14.79 -5.91
CA LYS A 99 -3.87 -14.90 -7.37
C LYS A 99 -5.28 -15.02 -7.94
N SER A 100 -6.10 -15.90 -7.37
CA SER A 100 -7.47 -16.11 -7.84
C SER A 100 -8.31 -14.83 -7.81
N TYR A 101 -8.10 -13.99 -6.79
CA TYR A 101 -8.74 -12.67 -6.70
C TYR A 101 -8.21 -11.69 -7.75
N LEU A 102 -6.89 -11.64 -7.96
CA LEU A 102 -6.27 -10.78 -8.98
C LEU A 102 -6.81 -11.10 -10.37
N ASP A 103 -6.88 -12.38 -10.73
CA ASP A 103 -7.46 -12.84 -11.99
C ASP A 103 -8.95 -12.49 -12.12
N ALA A 104 -9.73 -12.72 -11.06
CA ALA A 104 -11.17 -12.43 -11.06
C ALA A 104 -11.49 -10.94 -11.21
N THR A 105 -10.53 -10.07 -10.87
CA THR A 105 -10.68 -8.61 -10.94
C THR A 105 -9.91 -7.98 -12.11
N ASP A 106 -9.31 -8.79 -12.98
CA ASP A 106 -8.44 -8.36 -14.08
C ASP A 106 -7.33 -7.39 -13.61
N LEU A 107 -6.83 -7.60 -12.37
CA LEU A 107 -5.81 -6.77 -11.75
C LEU A 107 -4.44 -7.44 -11.85
N SER A 108 -3.52 -6.86 -12.62
CA SER A 108 -2.17 -7.41 -12.75
C SER A 108 -1.38 -7.35 -11.43
N LEU A 109 -0.47 -8.31 -11.22
CA LEU A 109 0.40 -8.31 -10.03
C LEU A 109 1.28 -7.05 -9.96
N ALA A 110 1.79 -6.57 -11.09
CA ALA A 110 2.59 -5.35 -11.15
C ALA A 110 1.77 -4.13 -10.71
N GLU A 111 0.53 -4.00 -11.19
CA GLU A 111 -0.38 -2.93 -10.78
C GLU A 111 -0.75 -3.02 -9.30
N PHE A 112 -1.07 -4.22 -8.80
CA PHE A 112 -1.33 -4.45 -7.39
C PHE A 112 -0.16 -4.01 -6.50
N VAL A 113 1.07 -4.38 -6.87
CA VAL A 113 2.28 -3.99 -6.14
C VAL A 113 2.47 -2.48 -6.19
N MET A 114 2.34 -1.85 -7.36
CA MET A 114 2.51 -0.40 -7.49
C MET A 114 1.47 0.37 -6.70
N LYS A 115 0.19 -0.05 -6.72
CA LYS A 115 -0.87 0.53 -5.90
C LYS A 115 -0.62 0.34 -4.40
N SER A 116 -0.11 -0.82 -3.99
CA SER A 116 0.19 -1.13 -2.59
C SER A 116 1.42 -0.39 -2.06
N ARG A 117 2.37 -0.04 -2.95
CA ARG A 117 3.62 0.66 -2.61
C ARG A 117 3.51 2.17 -2.72
N THR A 118 2.63 2.66 -3.58
CA THR A 118 2.30 4.08 -3.60
C THR A 118 1.60 4.35 -2.28
N PRO A 119 2.19 5.15 -1.37
CA PRO A 119 1.42 5.59 -0.23
C PRO A 119 0.19 6.26 -0.82
N SER A 120 -1.00 5.76 -0.48
CA SER A 120 -2.21 6.50 -0.78
C SER A 120 -1.97 7.90 -0.24
N HIS A 121 -2.20 8.93 -1.06
CA HIS A 121 -2.25 10.30 -0.53
C HIS A 121 -3.17 10.34 0.70
N ASP A 122 -4.17 9.46 0.75
CA ASP A 122 -5.04 9.19 1.89
C ASP A 122 -4.31 8.83 3.19
N ASN A 123 -3.17 8.12 3.18
CA ASN A 123 -2.46 7.80 4.43
C ASN A 123 -1.68 9.00 5.00
N ASP A 124 -1.08 9.81 4.12
CA ASP A 124 -0.40 11.06 4.51
C ASP A 124 -1.43 12.14 4.88
N LEU A 125 -2.51 12.24 4.10
CA LEU A 125 -3.61 13.17 4.34
C LEU A 125 -4.43 12.78 5.57
N ALA A 126 -4.67 11.49 5.85
CA ALA A 126 -5.31 11.05 7.09
C ALA A 126 -4.45 11.39 8.30
N GLY A 127 -3.13 11.23 8.21
CA GLY A 127 -2.19 11.72 9.23
C GLY A 127 -2.33 13.23 9.43
N THR A 128 -2.31 13.99 8.33
CA THR A 128 -2.47 15.45 8.34
C THR A 128 -3.83 15.88 8.92
N ILE A 129 -4.93 15.18 8.59
CA ILE A 129 -6.27 15.42 9.13
C ILE A 129 -6.29 15.15 10.64
N ARG A 130 -5.71 14.04 11.11
CA ARG A 130 -5.58 13.74 12.54
C ARG A 130 -4.78 14.83 13.26
N GLU A 131 -3.66 15.27 12.70
CA GLU A 131 -2.87 16.36 13.27
C GLU A 131 -3.60 17.71 13.28
N ALA A 132 -4.37 18.01 12.23
CA ALA A 132 -5.20 19.20 12.16
C ALA A 132 -6.33 19.15 13.19
N TYR A 133 -6.97 17.99 13.36
CA TYR A 133 -7.96 17.75 14.39
C TYR A 133 -7.37 18.00 15.78
N TRP A 134 -6.23 17.40 16.13
CA TRP A 134 -5.60 17.57 17.44
C TRP A 134 -5.06 18.98 17.70
N ARG A 135 -4.86 19.80 16.66
CA ARG A 135 -4.57 21.24 16.81
C ARG A 135 -5.81 22.07 17.14
N LEU A 136 -7.00 21.61 16.77
CA LEU A 136 -8.27 22.32 16.90
C LEU A 136 -9.11 21.84 18.09
N ALA A 137 -9.10 20.54 18.36
CA ALA A 137 -9.80 19.91 19.47
C ALA A 137 -9.11 20.27 20.79
N ARG A 138 -9.90 20.54 21.84
CA ARG A 138 -9.36 20.85 23.18
C ARG A 138 -9.10 19.58 23.98
N GLU A 139 -9.89 18.56 23.72
CA GLU A 139 -9.82 17.24 24.35
C GLU A 139 -10.20 16.13 23.36
N PRO A 140 -9.95 14.85 23.67
CA PRO A 140 -10.44 13.75 22.84
C PRO A 140 -11.97 13.81 22.66
N GLN A 141 -12.45 13.40 21.49
CA GLN A 141 -13.87 13.45 21.10
C GLN A 141 -14.52 14.85 20.99
N ASP A 142 -13.77 15.95 21.09
CA ASP A 142 -14.30 17.30 20.83
C ASP A 142 -14.77 17.42 19.36
N TRP A 143 -15.94 18.04 19.13
CA TRP A 143 -16.46 18.21 17.77
C TRP A 143 -15.79 19.39 17.05
N VAL A 144 -15.13 19.12 15.93
CA VAL A 144 -14.44 20.11 15.10
C VAL A 144 -15.17 20.30 13.77
N LEU A 145 -15.58 21.53 13.46
CA LEU A 145 -16.17 21.89 12.16
C LEU A 145 -15.17 21.68 11.01
N LEU A 146 -15.62 21.05 9.92
CA LEU A 146 -14.80 20.82 8.73
C LEU A 146 -14.34 22.13 8.09
N THR A 147 -15.13 23.21 8.19
CA THR A 147 -14.76 24.57 7.77
C THR A 147 -13.53 25.09 8.49
N ARG A 148 -13.38 24.74 9.78
CA ARG A 148 -12.21 25.10 10.59
C ARG A 148 -11.03 24.17 10.32
N LEU A 149 -11.30 22.90 10.01
CA LEU A 149 -10.27 21.89 9.78
C LEU A 149 -9.56 22.04 8.42
N ARG A 150 -10.31 22.25 7.33
CA ARG A 150 -9.77 22.29 5.95
C ARG A 150 -8.60 23.27 5.74
N PRO A 151 -8.61 24.49 6.31
CA PRO A 151 -7.47 25.41 6.18
C PRO A 151 -6.14 24.88 6.73
N HIS A 152 -6.15 23.90 7.63
CA HIS A 152 -4.95 23.32 8.21
C HIS A 152 -4.35 22.16 7.39
N LEU A 153 -4.96 21.80 6.26
CA LEU A 153 -4.54 20.68 5.41
C LEU A 153 -3.58 21.06 4.28
N GLY A 154 -2.92 22.22 4.38
CA GLY A 154 -1.86 22.62 3.45
C GLY A 154 -2.31 22.85 2.01
N GLY A 155 -3.59 23.10 1.77
CA GLY A 155 -4.14 23.30 0.42
C GLY A 155 -4.40 22.00 -0.36
N ALA A 156 -4.51 20.86 0.33
CA ALA A 156 -4.91 19.60 -0.29
C ALA A 156 -6.20 19.73 -1.12
N PRO A 157 -6.29 19.10 -2.31
CA PRO A 157 -7.49 19.15 -3.16
C PRO A 157 -8.74 18.69 -2.40
N ARG A 158 -9.86 19.36 -2.64
CA ARG A 158 -11.12 19.09 -1.94
C ARG A 158 -11.54 17.62 -2.09
N GLU A 159 -11.48 17.09 -3.31
CA GLU A 159 -11.89 15.74 -3.62
C GLU A 159 -11.06 14.69 -2.86
N ALA A 160 -9.75 14.94 -2.70
CA ALA A 160 -8.85 14.07 -1.96
C ALA A 160 -9.16 14.09 -0.45
N VAL A 161 -9.41 15.28 0.11
CA VAL A 161 -9.83 15.43 1.52
C VAL A 161 -11.15 14.72 1.77
N ASP A 162 -12.14 14.93 0.89
CA ASP A 162 -13.46 14.33 1.01
C ASP A 162 -13.39 12.80 0.96
N GLU A 163 -12.60 12.25 0.05
CA GLU A 163 -12.42 10.80 -0.05
C GLU A 163 -11.70 10.23 1.17
N THR A 164 -10.67 10.93 1.67
CA THR A 164 -9.95 10.51 2.88
C THR A 164 -10.88 10.53 4.09
N LEU A 165 -11.71 11.57 4.26
CA LEU A 165 -12.70 11.65 5.34
C LEU A 165 -13.74 10.50 5.27
N ARG A 166 -14.20 10.15 4.06
CA ARG A 166 -15.11 8.99 3.86
C ARG A 166 -14.45 7.66 4.22
N GLN A 167 -13.16 7.50 3.91
CA GLN A 167 -12.42 6.30 4.29
C GLN A 167 -12.20 6.26 5.80
N MET A 168 -11.84 7.39 6.42
CA MET A 168 -11.63 7.50 7.86
C MET A 168 -12.88 7.21 8.67
N GLU A 169 -14.08 7.62 8.22
CA GLU A 169 -15.37 7.30 8.90
C GLU A 169 -15.60 5.79 9.11
N ARG A 170 -14.94 4.93 8.33
CA ARG A 170 -15.04 3.47 8.48
C ARG A 170 -14.22 2.94 9.65
N LEU A 171 -13.34 3.76 10.22
CA LEU A 171 -12.51 3.41 11.35
C LEU A 171 -13.28 3.67 12.66
N PRO A 172 -13.14 2.79 13.67
CA PRO A 172 -13.92 2.89 14.91
C PRO A 172 -13.60 4.14 15.73
N ASP A 173 -12.44 4.75 15.54
CA ASP A 173 -11.96 5.93 16.28
C ASP A 173 -12.42 7.26 15.69
N VAL A 174 -13.08 7.27 14.52
CA VAL A 174 -13.40 8.49 13.78
C VAL A 174 -14.91 8.64 13.59
N HIS A 175 -15.44 9.79 13.99
CA HIS A 175 -16.86 10.10 13.92
C HIS A 175 -17.11 11.32 13.04
N LEU A 176 -17.90 11.15 11.98
CA LEU A 176 -18.43 12.24 11.17
C LEU A 176 -19.94 12.37 11.34
N VAL A 177 -20.38 13.53 11.82
CA VAL A 177 -21.79 13.79 12.10
C VAL A 177 -22.30 15.05 11.40
N PRO A 178 -23.59 15.11 11.04
CA PRO A 178 -24.24 16.38 10.72
C PRO A 178 -24.26 17.28 11.96
N GLU A 179 -24.16 18.59 11.77
CA GLU A 179 -24.56 19.53 12.83
C GLU A 179 -26.07 19.37 13.07
N ALA A 180 -26.45 19.17 14.33
CA ALA A 180 -27.84 18.94 14.71
C ALA A 180 -28.65 20.24 14.57
N ASP A 181 -28.09 21.38 14.98
CA ASP A 181 -28.74 22.67 14.79
C ASP A 181 -28.35 23.29 13.44
N GLN A 182 -29.00 22.81 12.39
CA GLN A 182 -28.79 23.25 11.00
C GLN A 182 -28.92 24.77 10.79
N LYS A 183 -29.58 25.51 11.69
CA LYS A 183 -29.73 26.98 11.57
C LYS A 183 -28.47 27.74 11.93
N THR A 184 -27.55 27.09 12.66
CA THR A 184 -26.27 27.68 13.05
C THR A 184 -25.22 27.62 11.94
N LEU A 185 -25.43 26.77 10.93
CA LEU A 185 -24.50 26.59 9.82
C LEU A 185 -24.52 27.78 8.87
N THR A 186 -23.34 28.32 8.62
CA THR A 186 -23.10 29.29 7.55
C THR A 186 -23.02 28.62 6.18
N ASP A 187 -23.07 29.40 5.10
CA ASP A 187 -22.84 28.88 3.75
C ASP A 187 -21.46 28.23 3.60
N ALA A 188 -20.44 28.80 4.27
CA ALA A 188 -19.11 28.21 4.31
C ALA A 188 -19.10 26.85 5.01
N ASP A 189 -19.92 26.65 6.04
CA ASP A 189 -20.03 25.34 6.71
C ASP A 189 -20.73 24.30 5.85
N ARG A 190 -21.75 24.70 5.10
CA ARG A 190 -22.43 23.83 4.14
C ARG A 190 -21.50 23.48 2.98
N GLU A 191 -20.74 24.45 2.50
CA GLU A 191 -19.75 24.23 1.46
C GLU A 191 -18.63 23.33 1.98
N ALA A 192 -18.15 23.48 3.22
CA ALA A 192 -17.08 22.65 3.74
C ALA A 192 -17.50 21.21 4.10
N ALA A 193 -18.81 20.91 4.11
CA ALA A 193 -19.32 19.59 4.47
C ALA A 193 -18.79 18.49 3.54
N VAL A 194 -18.70 17.27 4.09
CA VAL A 194 -18.44 16.04 3.31
C VAL A 194 -19.71 15.21 3.23
N VAL A 195 -20.06 14.75 2.03
CA VAL A 195 -21.23 13.89 1.83
C VAL A 195 -20.83 12.43 2.06
N VAL A 196 -21.49 11.79 3.01
CA VAL A 196 -21.32 10.38 3.34
C VAL A 196 -22.69 9.71 3.31
N SER A 197 -22.83 8.67 2.49
CA SER A 197 -24.11 7.94 2.32
C SER A 197 -25.31 8.86 2.04
N GLY A 198 -25.09 9.91 1.24
CA GLY A 198 -26.11 10.90 0.88
C GLY A 198 -26.40 11.98 1.93
N VAL A 199 -25.70 11.98 3.07
CA VAL A 199 -25.88 12.95 4.16
C VAL A 199 -24.67 13.86 4.27
N SER A 200 -24.90 15.17 4.34
CA SER A 200 -23.85 16.16 4.61
C SER A 200 -23.41 16.11 6.08
N LYS A 201 -22.14 15.76 6.29
CA LYS A 201 -21.48 15.75 7.60
C LYS A 201 -20.66 17.04 7.75
N HIS A 202 -20.73 17.66 8.92
CA HIS A 202 -20.18 18.99 9.18
C HIS A 202 -19.11 18.96 10.28
N LEU A 203 -19.17 17.97 11.16
CA LEU A 203 -18.32 17.86 12.35
C LEU A 203 -17.52 16.56 12.30
N LEU A 204 -16.27 16.64 12.75
CA LEU A 204 -15.35 15.53 12.97
C LEU A 204 -15.02 15.43 14.46
N ALA A 205 -15.05 14.22 15.02
CA ALA A 205 -14.47 13.88 16.32
C ALA A 205 -13.59 12.63 16.21
N ILE A 206 -12.53 12.57 17.01
CA ILE A 206 -11.59 11.44 17.07
C ILE A 206 -11.36 11.03 18.53
N GLU A 207 -11.47 9.72 18.82
CA GLU A 207 -11.57 9.19 20.17
C GLU A 207 -10.27 9.22 20.99
N ALA A 208 -9.13 8.92 20.38
CA ALA A 208 -7.84 8.95 21.06
C ALA A 208 -6.69 9.01 20.03
N ARG A 209 -5.50 9.38 20.51
CA ARG A 209 -4.27 9.43 19.71
C ARG A 209 -3.53 8.10 19.75
#